data_AF-A0AAE0T7Y0-F1
#
_entry.id   AF-A0AAE0T7Y0-F1
#
_cell.length_a   1.000
_cell.length_b   1.000
_cell.length_c   1.000
_cell.angle_alpha   90.00
_cell.angle_beta   90.00
_cell.angle_gamma   90.00
#
_symmetry.space_group_name_H-M   'P 1'
#
loop_
_entity.id
_entity.type
_entity.pdbx_description
1 polymer ?
#
loop_
_entity_poly.entity_id
_entity_poly.type
_entity_poly.pdbx_seq_one_letter_code
_entity_poly.pdbx_strand_id
1 'polypeptide(L)'
;MDEDLLASGEYIEIVNVEDPLQEAIVKSLEIGSVMPLVKEELKLKIQSRRLSEGRGELTVEFTSPPKYELTPEEKEKIEIRKKRNRQSASKSRQKRKGHEENILKEVEEQQAIHDNLQIEVKSLRNIKKLLQARIIKHLAKCQKYKTVLSQQSKMNPLDKEALDRLRELRKRGALPTSNVNNAFPKAPDQWQIAIPAAT
;
A
#
# COMPACT_ATOMS: atom_id res chain seq x y z
N MET A 1 67.59 28.38 23.45
CA MET A 1 67.00 28.08 22.11
C MET A 1 67.09 26.56 21.94
N ASP A 2 66.71 25.79 22.95
CA ASP A 2 65.34 25.42 23.36
C ASP A 2 64.75 24.39 22.40
N GLU A 3 65.31 23.18 22.47
CA GLU A 3 64.68 21.93 22.04
C GLU A 3 65.06 20.85 23.07
N ASP A 4 64.18 19.87 23.23
CA ASP A 4 64.31 18.66 24.06
C ASP A 4 63.76 18.74 25.50
N LEU A 5 62.45 18.91 25.58
CA LEU A 5 61.63 18.54 26.73
C LEU A 5 60.63 17.44 26.36
N LEU A 6 61.13 16.28 25.90
CA LEU A 6 60.32 15.10 25.58
C LEU A 6 61.09 13.80 25.92
N ALA A 7 61.16 13.45 27.20
CA ALA A 7 61.65 12.14 27.63
C ALA A 7 61.16 11.73 29.03
N SER A 8 59.86 11.60 29.20
CA SER A 8 59.29 10.72 30.24
C SER A 8 57.92 10.24 29.80
N GLY A 9 57.90 9.49 28.69
CA GLY A 9 56.74 8.74 28.26
C GLY A 9 56.53 7.54 29.17
N GLU A 10 55.86 7.76 30.31
CA GLU A 10 55.09 6.69 30.93
C GLU A 10 53.90 6.42 30.03
N TYR A 11 54.08 5.47 29.10
CA TYR A 11 52.97 4.85 28.42
C TYR A 11 52.14 4.14 29.49
N ILE A 12 51.00 4.74 29.82
CA ILE A 12 49.92 4.05 30.53
C ILE A 12 49.52 2.89 29.61
N GLU A 13 49.84 1.65 30.01
CA GLU A 13 49.24 0.46 29.42
C GLU A 13 47.72 0.60 29.57
N ILE A 14 47.05 0.94 28.47
CA ILE A 14 45.60 0.84 28.38
C ILE A 14 45.31 -0.66 28.40
N VAL A 15 45.06 -1.18 29.60
CA VAL A 15 44.56 -2.52 29.81
C VAL A 15 43.28 -2.62 28.98
N ASN A 16 43.31 -3.43 27.92
CA ASN A 16 42.12 -3.90 27.21
C ASN A 16 41.33 -4.79 28.18
N VAL A 17 40.67 -4.17 29.15
CA VAL A 17 39.51 -4.76 29.81
C VAL A 17 38.38 -4.50 28.84
N GLU A 18 37.92 -5.54 28.14
CA GLU A 18 36.67 -5.48 27.38
C GLU A 18 35.54 -5.16 28.35
N ASP A 19 35.29 -3.88 28.58
CA ASP A 19 34.22 -3.41 29.46
C ASP A 19 32.89 -3.60 28.72
N PRO A 20 32.00 -4.50 29.20
CA PRO A 20 30.70 -4.75 28.58
C PRO A 20 29.85 -3.49 28.44
N LEU A 21 30.10 -2.48 29.30
CA LEU A 21 29.44 -1.19 29.23
C LEU A 21 29.91 -0.37 28.02
N GLN A 22 31.20 -0.38 27.71
CA GLN A 22 31.75 0.28 26.53
C GLN A 22 31.21 -0.36 25.25
N GLU A 23 31.11 -1.69 25.21
CA GLU A 23 30.51 -2.42 24.08
C GLU A 23 29.04 -2.05 23.89
N ALA A 24 28.26 -1.93 24.97
CA ALA A 24 26.87 -1.52 24.92
C ALA A 24 26.69 -0.07 24.44
N ILE A 25 27.61 0.84 24.80
CA ILE A 25 27.64 2.23 24.30
C ILE A 25 27.83 2.24 22.78
N VAL A 26 28.84 1.52 22.28
CA VAL A 26 29.12 1.44 20.84
C VAL A 26 27.91 0.90 20.08
N LYS A 27 27.33 -0.22 20.53
CA LYS A 27 26.12 -0.79 19.93
C LYS A 27 24.92 0.14 19.96
N SER A 28 24.77 0.94 21.02
CA SER A 28 23.69 1.92 21.13
C SER A 28 23.83 3.03 20.09
N LEU A 29 25.06 3.52 19.89
CA LEU A 29 25.38 4.53 18.87
C LEU A 29 25.18 4.00 17.45
N GLU A 30 25.64 2.78 17.17
CA GLU A 30 25.49 2.14 15.85
C GLU A 30 24.02 1.89 15.47
N ILE A 31 23.22 1.41 16.42
CA ILE A 31 21.81 1.06 16.19
C ILE A 31 20.90 2.29 16.30
N GLY A 32 21.36 3.37 16.95
CA GLY A 32 20.54 4.55 17.24
C GLY A 32 19.42 4.26 18.26
N SER A 33 19.66 3.33 19.17
CA SER A 33 18.67 2.88 20.16
C SER A 33 19.31 2.73 21.54
N VAL A 34 18.62 3.18 22.59
CA VAL A 34 19.06 3.09 24.00
C VAL A 34 18.98 1.65 24.55
N MET A 35 18.33 0.74 23.81
CA MET A 35 18.07 -0.63 24.24
C MET A 35 19.31 -1.45 24.64
N PRO A 36 20.48 -1.36 23.98
CA PRO A 36 21.69 -2.07 24.39
C PRO A 36 22.17 -1.67 25.79
N LEU A 37 22.09 -0.38 26.14
CA LEU A 37 22.47 0.14 27.46
C LEU A 37 21.53 -0.37 28.57
N VAL A 38 20.22 -0.35 28.30
CA VAL A 38 19.21 -0.85 29.25
C VAL A 38 19.40 -2.35 29.54
N LYS A 39 19.79 -3.13 28.52
CA LYS A 39 20.08 -4.56 28.70
C LYS A 39 21.30 -4.78 29.60
N GLU A 40 22.35 -4.00 29.42
CA GLU A 40 23.56 -4.14 30.24
C GLU A 40 23.30 -3.68 31.69
N GLU A 41 22.57 -2.59 31.90
CA GLU A 41 22.13 -2.15 33.23
C GLU A 41 21.34 -3.26 33.95
N LEU A 42 20.36 -3.85 33.24
CA LEU A 42 19.54 -4.92 33.79
C LEU A 42 20.38 -6.15 34.15
N LYS A 43 21.35 -6.52 33.32
CA LYS A 43 22.26 -7.65 33.54
C LYS A 43 23.10 -7.42 34.80
N LEU A 44 23.72 -6.25 34.94
CA LEU A 44 24.51 -5.88 36.13
C LEU A 44 23.66 -5.88 37.40
N LYS A 45 22.43 -5.36 37.32
CA LYS A 45 21.49 -5.34 38.45
C LYS A 45 21.10 -6.75 38.91
N ILE A 46 20.88 -7.65 37.96
CA ILE A 46 20.58 -9.07 38.25
C ILE A 46 21.80 -9.74 38.89
N GLN A 47 22.99 -9.55 38.33
CA GLN A 47 24.23 -10.14 38.85
C GLN A 47 24.55 -9.62 40.26
N SER A 48 24.48 -8.32 40.48
CA SER A 48 24.71 -7.70 41.80
C SER A 48 23.76 -8.24 42.86
N ARG A 49 22.46 -8.35 42.54
CA ARG A 49 21.48 -8.96 43.45
C ARG A 49 21.84 -10.41 43.77
N ARG A 50 22.19 -11.23 42.78
CA ARG A 50 22.56 -12.64 43.00
C ARG A 50 23.77 -12.78 43.90
N LEU A 51 24.83 -12.01 43.64
CA LEU A 51 26.04 -12.02 44.46
C LEU A 51 25.74 -11.60 45.90
N SER A 52 24.89 -10.59 46.10
CA SER A 52 24.47 -10.17 47.44
C SER A 52 23.65 -11.23 48.19
N GLU A 53 22.93 -12.09 47.46
CA GLU A 53 22.21 -13.24 48.00
C GLU A 53 23.11 -14.49 48.18
N GLY A 54 24.42 -14.37 47.93
CA GLY A 54 25.38 -15.48 47.97
C GLY A 54 25.21 -16.49 46.82
N ARG A 55 24.41 -16.15 45.80
CA ARG A 55 24.24 -16.94 44.58
C ARG A 55 25.33 -16.50 43.62
N GLY A 56 26.17 -17.44 43.17
CA GLY A 56 27.26 -17.16 42.23
C GLY A 56 26.80 -16.47 40.94
N GLU A 57 27.79 -16.01 40.15
CA GLU A 57 27.55 -15.35 38.88
C GLU A 57 26.66 -16.18 37.94
N LEU A 58 25.74 -15.50 37.25
CA LEU A 58 24.80 -16.15 36.33
C LEU A 58 25.52 -16.52 35.03
N THR A 59 25.95 -17.77 34.92
CA THR A 59 26.42 -18.38 33.68
C THR A 59 25.26 -19.01 32.92
N VAL A 60 24.99 -18.52 31.71
CA VAL A 60 23.98 -19.11 30.81
C VAL A 60 24.67 -20.10 29.88
N GLU A 61 24.48 -21.39 30.13
CA GLU A 61 24.96 -22.43 29.21
C GLU A 61 23.99 -22.57 28.04
N PHE A 62 24.43 -22.16 26.85
CA PHE A 62 23.68 -22.37 25.62
C PHE A 62 23.92 -23.80 25.10
N THR A 63 23.18 -24.76 25.66
CA THR A 63 23.16 -26.11 25.12
C THR A 63 22.29 -26.16 23.87
N SER A 64 22.87 -26.62 22.75
CA SER A 64 22.09 -26.90 21.55
C SER A 64 21.07 -27.98 21.88
N PRO A 65 19.79 -27.83 21.48
CA PRO A 65 18.81 -28.87 21.70
C PRO A 65 19.28 -30.19 21.07
N PRO A 66 19.03 -31.34 21.73
CA PRO A 66 19.43 -32.63 21.20
C PRO A 66 18.70 -32.90 19.88
N LYS A 67 19.46 -33.21 18.83
CA LYS A 67 18.90 -33.60 17.54
C LYS A 67 18.42 -35.05 17.64
N TYR A 68 17.12 -35.26 17.67
CA TYR A 68 16.52 -36.59 17.54
C TYR A 68 16.41 -37.00 16.07
N GLU A 69 16.77 -38.23 15.77
CA GLU A 69 16.50 -38.83 14.47
C GLU A 69 15.00 -39.17 14.35
N LEU A 70 14.39 -38.75 13.25
CA LEU A 70 12.99 -39.05 12.97
C LEU A 70 12.78 -40.55 12.82
N THR A 71 11.76 -41.06 13.51
CA THR A 71 11.28 -42.43 13.32
C THR A 71 10.73 -42.61 11.90
N PRO A 72 10.72 -43.84 11.35
CA PRO A 72 10.18 -44.08 10.01
C PRO A 72 8.71 -43.62 9.87
N GLU A 73 7.91 -43.78 10.92
CA GLU A 73 6.51 -43.34 10.95
C GLU A 73 6.36 -41.82 10.87
N GLU A 74 7.23 -41.06 11.54
CA GLU A 74 7.23 -39.60 11.47
C GLU A 74 7.63 -39.10 10.09
N LYS A 75 8.61 -39.75 9.45
CA LYS A 75 9.02 -39.44 8.06
C LYS A 75 7.85 -39.61 7.10
N GLU A 76 7.08 -40.69 7.23
CA GLU A 76 5.89 -40.93 6.40
C GLU A 76 4.81 -39.84 6.62
N LYS A 77 4.51 -39.49 7.88
CA LYS A 77 3.56 -38.42 8.20
C LYS A 77 3.98 -37.08 7.58
N ILE A 78 5.27 -36.76 7.61
CA ILE A 78 5.81 -35.55 6.98
C ILE A 78 5.60 -35.58 5.47
N GLU A 79 5.88 -36.70 4.80
CA GLU A 79 5.68 -36.82 3.35
C GLU A 79 4.22 -36.72 2.94
N ILE A 80 3.30 -37.34 3.69
CA ILE A 80 1.85 -37.18 3.49
C ILE A 80 1.45 -35.71 3.66
N ARG A 81 1.94 -35.04 4.70
CA ARG A 81 1.65 -33.61 4.94
C ARG A 81 2.18 -32.74 3.81
N LYS A 82 3.41 -32.98 3.33
CA LYS A 82 4.00 -32.27 2.19
C LYS A 82 3.17 -32.48 0.92
N LYS A 83 2.76 -33.71 0.63
CA LYS A 83 1.92 -34.04 -0.53
C LYS A 83 0.59 -33.31 -0.47
N ARG A 84 -0.09 -33.33 0.67
CA ARG A 84 -1.34 -32.59 0.90
C ARG A 84 -1.14 -31.08 0.78
N ASN A 85 -0.10 -30.53 1.39
CA ASN A 85 0.19 -29.10 1.30
C ASN A 85 0.49 -28.67 -0.14
N ARG A 86 1.23 -29.48 -0.90
CA ARG A 86 1.49 -29.25 -2.34
C ARG A 86 0.19 -29.21 -3.14
N GLN A 87 -0.72 -30.15 -2.89
CA GLN A 87 -2.05 -30.16 -3.52
C GLN A 87 -2.86 -28.92 -3.15
N SER A 88 -2.91 -28.56 -1.86
CA SER A 88 -3.63 -27.37 -1.39
C SER A 88 -3.05 -26.08 -1.94
N ALA A 89 -1.72 -25.96 -2.01
CA ALA A 89 -1.04 -24.80 -2.58
C ALA A 89 -1.33 -24.67 -4.08
N SER A 90 -1.31 -25.78 -4.83
CA SER A 90 -1.70 -25.79 -6.25
C SER A 90 -3.16 -25.36 -6.44
N LYS A 91 -4.10 -25.92 -5.67
CA LYS A 91 -5.51 -25.51 -5.69
C LYS A 91 -5.71 -24.04 -5.36
N SER A 92 -5.01 -23.53 -4.35
CA SER A 92 -5.07 -22.12 -3.95
C SER A 92 -4.58 -21.20 -5.07
N ARG A 93 -3.43 -21.53 -5.69
CA ARG A 93 -2.91 -20.80 -6.84
C ARG A 93 -3.88 -20.84 -8.03
N GLN A 94 -4.44 -22.00 -8.34
CA GLN A 94 -5.42 -22.15 -9.41
C GLN A 94 -6.69 -21.34 -9.14
N LYS A 95 -7.19 -21.32 -7.90
CA LYS A 95 -8.36 -20.53 -7.50
C LYS A 95 -8.08 -19.04 -7.66
N ARG A 96 -6.90 -18.57 -7.25
CA ARG A 96 -6.49 -17.16 -7.43
C ARG A 96 -6.44 -16.80 -8.91
N LYS A 97 -5.80 -17.63 -9.74
CA LYS A 97 -5.72 -17.41 -11.19
C LYS A 97 -7.10 -17.37 -11.85
N GLY A 98 -7.98 -18.32 -11.53
CA GLY A 98 -9.34 -18.32 -12.08
C GLY A 98 -10.18 -17.13 -11.62
N HIS A 99 -9.97 -16.63 -10.39
CA HIS A 99 -10.63 -15.41 -9.94
C HIS A 99 -10.14 -14.17 -10.70
N GLU A 100 -8.82 -14.06 -10.92
CA GLU A 100 -8.22 -12.99 -11.72
C GLU A 100 -8.73 -13.03 -13.17
N GLU A 101 -8.76 -14.21 -13.80
CA GLU A 101 -9.34 -14.40 -15.14
C GLU A 101 -10.81 -13.99 -15.21
N ASN A 102 -11.61 -14.31 -14.19
CA ASN A 102 -13.02 -13.89 -14.14
C ASN A 102 -13.16 -12.37 -14.00
N ILE A 103 -12.33 -11.73 -13.18
CA ILE A 103 -12.32 -10.26 -13.06
C ILE A 103 -11.97 -9.62 -14.39
N LEU A 104 -10.95 -10.13 -15.09
CA LEU A 104 -10.56 -9.60 -16.40
C LEU A 104 -11.70 -9.72 -17.43
N LYS A 105 -12.38 -10.87 -17.47
CA LYS A 105 -13.56 -11.04 -18.34
C LYS A 105 -14.67 -10.06 -18.02
N GLU A 106 -15.00 -9.88 -16.74
CA GLU A 106 -16.01 -8.90 -16.31
C GLU A 106 -15.64 -7.48 -16.75
N VAL A 107 -14.36 -7.10 -16.63
CA VAL A 107 -13.85 -5.80 -17.08
C VAL A 107 -14.00 -5.64 -18.59
N GLU A 108 -13.64 -6.66 -19.37
CA GLU A 108 -13.80 -6.65 -20.84
C GLU A 108 -15.27 -6.54 -21.25
N GLU A 109 -16.16 -7.29 -20.61
CA GLU A 109 -17.62 -7.24 -20.86
C GLU A 109 -18.19 -5.86 -20.54
N GLN A 110 -17.84 -5.30 -19.37
CA GLN A 110 -18.25 -3.96 -18.96
C GLN A 110 -17.74 -2.89 -19.93
N GLN A 111 -16.48 -3.02 -20.39
CA GLN A 111 -15.90 -2.08 -21.34
C GLN A 111 -16.62 -2.13 -22.69
N ALA A 112 -16.94 -3.32 -23.19
CA ALA A 112 -17.70 -3.49 -24.43
C ALA A 112 -19.11 -2.86 -24.33
N ILE A 113 -19.80 -3.07 -23.19
CA ILE A 113 -21.11 -2.44 -22.94
C ILE A 113 -20.99 -0.91 -22.89
N HIS A 114 -19.99 -0.41 -22.17
CA HIS A 114 -19.73 1.02 -22.07
C HIS A 114 -19.50 1.66 -23.46
N ASP A 115 -18.67 1.04 -24.30
CA ASP A 115 -18.35 1.57 -25.63
C ASP A 115 -19.58 1.58 -26.55
N ASN A 116 -20.39 0.53 -26.49
CA ASN A 116 -21.67 0.48 -27.21
C ASN A 116 -22.62 1.60 -26.77
N LEU A 117 -22.76 1.81 -25.45
CA LEU A 117 -23.60 2.89 -24.92
C LEU A 117 -23.05 4.27 -25.30
N GLN A 118 -21.74 4.47 -25.33
CA GLN A 118 -21.14 5.73 -25.78
C GLN A 118 -21.46 6.03 -27.25
N ILE A 119 -21.41 5.01 -28.11
CA ILE A 119 -21.79 5.13 -29.52
C ILE A 119 -23.26 5.53 -29.63
N GLU A 120 -24.16 4.87 -28.89
CA GLU A 120 -25.58 5.18 -28.90
C GLU A 120 -25.86 6.60 -28.42
N VAL A 121 -25.26 7.02 -27.30
CA VAL A 121 -25.37 8.38 -26.77
C VAL A 121 -24.91 9.41 -27.80
N LYS A 122 -23.80 9.14 -28.50
CA LYS A 122 -23.29 10.02 -29.57
C LYS A 122 -24.27 10.11 -30.73
N SER A 123 -24.84 8.97 -31.16
CA SER A 123 -25.86 8.91 -32.20
C SER A 123 -27.10 9.75 -31.84
N LEU A 124 -27.66 9.51 -30.65
CA LEU A 124 -28.83 10.23 -30.15
C LEU A 124 -28.58 11.74 -30.02
N ARG A 125 -27.39 12.14 -29.56
CA ARG A 125 -26.99 13.56 -29.51
C ARG A 125 -26.93 14.18 -30.90
N ASN A 126 -26.43 13.45 -31.90
CA ASN A 126 -26.39 13.92 -33.28
C ASN A 126 -27.81 14.07 -33.86
N ILE A 127 -28.68 13.08 -33.65
CA ILE A 127 -30.09 13.14 -34.08
C ILE A 127 -30.79 14.32 -33.41
N LYS A 128 -30.63 14.50 -32.10
CA LYS A 128 -31.17 15.66 -31.36
C LYS A 128 -30.72 16.98 -31.98
N LYS A 129 -29.41 17.14 -32.23
CA LYS A 129 -28.86 18.35 -32.86
C LYS A 129 -29.45 18.61 -34.24
N LEU A 130 -29.58 17.57 -35.07
CA LEU A 130 -30.17 17.69 -36.41
C LEU A 130 -31.63 18.12 -36.36
N LEU A 131 -32.43 17.51 -35.48
CA LEU A 131 -33.83 17.87 -35.28
C LEU A 131 -33.98 19.29 -34.75
N GLN A 132 -33.18 19.67 -33.75
CA GLN A 132 -33.16 21.04 -33.22
C GLN A 132 -32.82 22.05 -34.32
N ALA A 133 -31.79 21.79 -35.13
CA ALA A 133 -31.42 22.67 -36.24
C ALA A 133 -32.55 22.79 -37.28
N ARG A 134 -33.22 21.68 -37.62
CA ARG A 134 -34.37 21.68 -38.55
C ARG A 134 -35.54 22.50 -37.99
N ILE A 135 -35.85 22.31 -36.71
CA ILE A 135 -36.90 23.06 -36.02
C ILE A 135 -36.55 24.56 -36.02
N ILE A 136 -35.35 24.96 -35.60
CA ILE A 136 -34.91 26.37 -35.61
C ILE A 136 -35.05 27.00 -37.00
N LYS A 137 -34.60 26.30 -38.06
CA LYS A 137 -34.75 26.75 -39.45
C LYS A 137 -36.21 26.95 -39.86
N HIS A 138 -37.10 26.04 -39.47
CA HIS A 138 -38.53 26.16 -39.73
C HIS A 138 -39.14 27.35 -38.96
N LEU A 139 -38.83 27.47 -37.67
CA LEU A 139 -39.35 28.53 -36.81
C LEU A 139 -38.93 29.93 -37.29
N ALA A 140 -37.72 30.08 -37.82
CA ALA A 140 -37.26 31.33 -38.44
C ALA A 140 -38.13 31.78 -39.63
N LYS A 141 -38.71 30.83 -40.37
CA LYS A 141 -39.59 31.08 -41.53
C LYS A 141 -41.08 31.09 -41.18
N CYS A 142 -41.46 30.51 -40.05
CA CYS A 142 -42.86 30.33 -39.66
C CYS A 142 -43.41 31.60 -38.98
N GLN A 143 -44.28 32.33 -39.68
CA GLN A 143 -44.91 33.55 -39.17
C GLN A 143 -45.77 33.33 -37.91
N LYS A 144 -46.33 32.12 -37.74
CA LYS A 144 -47.18 31.73 -36.59
C LYS A 144 -46.40 31.57 -35.27
N TYR A 145 -45.07 31.42 -35.31
CA TYR A 145 -44.25 31.17 -34.12
C TYR A 145 -43.68 32.46 -33.49
N LYS A 146 -43.61 33.56 -34.26
CA LYS A 146 -43.19 34.88 -33.74
C LYS A 146 -44.13 35.42 -32.66
N THR A 147 -45.40 35.03 -32.68
CA THR A 147 -46.42 35.44 -31.69
C THR A 147 -46.41 34.59 -30.41
N VAL A 148 -45.87 33.37 -30.44
CA VAL A 148 -45.90 32.43 -29.29
C VAL A 148 -44.64 32.52 -28.42
N LEU A 149 -43.49 32.92 -28.98
CA LEU A 149 -42.23 33.00 -28.23
C LEU A 149 -42.21 34.07 -27.14
N SER A 150 -43.01 35.14 -27.25
CA SER A 150 -43.07 36.17 -26.20
C SER A 150 -43.77 35.69 -24.93
N GLN A 151 -44.39 34.50 -24.95
CA GLN A 151 -45.16 33.96 -23.83
C GLN A 151 -44.53 32.73 -23.14
N GLN A 152 -43.44 32.14 -23.69
CA GLN A 152 -42.92 30.83 -23.25
C GLN A 152 -41.43 30.80 -22.89
N SER A 153 -40.90 31.81 -22.18
CA SER A 153 -39.56 31.78 -21.59
C SER A 153 -39.46 30.95 -20.28
N LYS A 154 -40.16 29.82 -20.18
CA LYS A 154 -40.05 28.92 -19.02
C LYS A 154 -39.38 27.62 -19.46
N MET A 155 -38.19 27.36 -18.91
CA MET A 155 -37.42 26.13 -19.13
C MET A 155 -38.27 24.87 -18.94
N ASN A 156 -37.99 23.83 -19.72
CA ASN A 156 -38.73 22.56 -19.70
C ASN A 156 -38.66 21.92 -18.30
N PRO A 157 -39.79 21.60 -17.64
CA PRO A 157 -39.83 21.07 -16.27
C PRO A 157 -39.01 19.77 -16.09
N LEU A 158 -38.98 18.93 -17.13
CA LEU A 158 -38.23 17.67 -17.16
C LEU A 158 -36.70 17.87 -17.06
N ASP A 159 -36.17 18.95 -17.64
CA ASP A 159 -34.73 19.25 -17.59
C ASP A 159 -34.32 19.77 -16.19
N LYS A 160 -35.22 20.49 -15.51
CA LYS A 160 -34.99 21.01 -14.16
C LYS A 160 -34.99 19.89 -13.12
N GLU A 161 -35.92 18.95 -13.22
CA GLU A 161 -36.01 17.80 -12.30
C GLU A 161 -34.79 16.87 -12.43
N ALA A 162 -34.31 16.62 -13.65
CA ALA A 162 -33.08 15.85 -13.86
C ALA A 162 -31.84 16.54 -13.26
N LEU A 163 -31.73 17.86 -13.40
CA LEU A 163 -30.65 18.66 -12.79
C LEU A 163 -30.72 18.71 -11.27
N ASP A 164 -31.92 18.75 -10.69
CA ASP A 164 -32.13 18.75 -9.25
C ASP A 164 -31.83 17.36 -8.66
N ARG A 165 -32.22 16.27 -9.35
CA ARG A 165 -31.82 14.89 -8.98
C ARG A 165 -30.31 14.69 -9.02
N LEU A 166 -29.62 15.20 -10.05
CA LEU A 166 -28.15 15.16 -10.14
C LEU A 166 -27.48 15.97 -9.02
N ARG A 167 -28.03 17.12 -8.65
CA ARG A 167 -27.56 17.91 -7.49
C ARG A 167 -27.73 17.17 -6.17
N GLU A 168 -28.85 16.47 -6.01
CA GLU A 168 -29.14 15.71 -4.81
C GLU A 168 -28.24 14.48 -4.66
N LEU A 169 -27.96 13.75 -5.75
CA LEU A 169 -26.98 12.66 -5.77
C LEU A 169 -25.57 13.13 -5.41
N ARG A 170 -25.17 14.34 -5.85
CA ARG A 170 -23.88 14.96 -5.50
C ARG A 170 -23.81 15.32 -4.01
N LYS A 171 -24.87 15.88 -3.43
CA LYS A 171 -24.93 16.19 -1.98
C LYS A 171 -24.79 14.95 -1.10
N ARG A 172 -25.30 13.80 -1.58
CA ARG A 172 -25.24 12.51 -0.88
C ARG A 172 -23.91 11.77 -1.07
N GLY A 173 -22.95 12.33 -1.79
CA GLY A 173 -21.65 11.70 -2.04
C GLY A 173 -21.69 10.50 -3.00
N ALA A 174 -22.82 10.27 -3.69
CA ALA A 174 -23.02 9.13 -4.59
C ALA A 174 -22.42 9.34 -5.99
N LEU A 175 -21.92 10.55 -6.28
CA LEU A 175 -21.22 10.88 -7.52
C LEU A 175 -19.91 11.60 -7.17
N PRO A 176 -18.78 11.23 -7.81
CA PRO A 176 -17.53 11.95 -7.60
C PRO A 176 -17.72 13.41 -7.99
N THR A 177 -17.40 14.33 -7.07
CA THR A 177 -17.28 15.75 -7.42
C THR A 177 -16.17 15.84 -8.44
N SER A 178 -16.50 16.27 -9.66
CA SER A 178 -15.53 16.55 -10.70
C SER A 178 -14.68 17.77 -10.30
N ASN A 179 -13.84 17.60 -9.29
CA ASN A 179 -12.62 18.38 -9.15
C ASN A 179 -11.55 17.51 -9.78
N VAL A 180 -11.32 17.71 -11.08
CA VAL A 180 -10.39 16.91 -11.89
C VAL A 180 -8.92 17.28 -11.58
N ASN A 181 -8.68 18.02 -10.50
CA ASN A 181 -7.35 18.35 -10.00
C ASN A 181 -7.23 17.84 -8.56
N ASN A 182 -6.40 16.80 -8.38
CA ASN A 182 -5.93 16.20 -7.13
C ASN A 182 -6.90 15.25 -6.40
N ALA A 183 -6.76 13.94 -6.66
CA ALA A 183 -6.67 12.89 -5.63
C ALA A 183 -6.54 11.49 -6.27
N PHE A 184 -5.45 11.26 -7.01
CA PHE A 184 -4.84 9.93 -6.97
C PHE A 184 -3.77 10.02 -5.88
N PRO A 185 -3.80 9.18 -4.82
CA PRO A 185 -2.64 9.08 -3.95
C PRO A 185 -1.45 8.70 -4.83
N LYS A 186 -0.40 9.54 -4.83
CA LYS A 186 0.87 9.20 -5.47
C LYS A 186 1.26 7.81 -4.95
N ALA A 187 1.48 6.87 -5.87
CA ALA A 187 2.00 5.56 -5.51
C ALA A 187 3.29 5.78 -4.67
N PRO A 188 3.48 5.03 -3.57
CA PRO A 188 4.74 5.09 -2.83
C PRO A 188 5.91 4.85 -3.80
N ASP A 189 7.00 5.60 -3.65
CA ASP A 189 8.20 5.52 -4.53
C ASP A 189 8.79 4.09 -4.68
N GLN A 190 8.32 3.16 -3.85
CA GLN A 190 8.70 1.76 -3.77
C GLN A 190 8.18 0.89 -4.94
N TRP A 191 7.31 1.42 -5.82
CA TRP A 191 6.66 0.66 -6.92
C TRP A 191 7.10 1.10 -8.32
N GLN A 192 8.20 1.83 -8.46
CA GLN A 192 8.80 2.10 -9.77
C GLN A 192 9.50 0.83 -10.28
N ILE A 193 8.73 -0.07 -10.90
CA ILE A 193 9.30 -1.16 -11.68
C ILE A 193 9.87 -0.55 -12.96
N ALA A 194 11.19 -0.54 -13.07
CA ALA A 194 11.88 -0.16 -14.30
C ALA A 194 11.46 -1.10 -15.43
N ILE A 195 10.77 -0.56 -16.43
CA ILE A 195 10.51 -1.27 -17.68
C ILE A 195 11.81 -1.21 -18.49
N PRO A 196 12.48 -2.33 -18.79
CA PRO A 196 13.69 -2.30 -19.61
C PRO A 196 13.33 -1.86 -21.04
N ALA A 197 14.10 -0.91 -21.56
CA ALA A 197 14.01 -0.47 -22.95
C ALA A 197 14.26 -1.66 -23.88
N ALA A 198 13.32 -1.92 -24.78
CA ALA A 198 13.48 -2.93 -25.83
C ALA A 198 14.57 -2.48 -26.81
N THR A 199 15.61 -3.30 -26.93
CA THR A 199 16.60 -3.31 -28.03
C THR A 199 16.03 -3.93 -29.28
#